data_AF-A0A970HHD8-F1
#
_entry.id   AF-A0A970HHD8-F1
#
_cell.length_a   1.000
_cell.length_b   1.000
_cell.length_c   1.000
_cell.angle_alpha   90.00
_cell.angle_beta   90.00
_cell.angle_gamma   90.00
#
_symmetry.space_group_name_H-M   'P 1'
#
loop_
_entity.id
_entity.type
_entity.pdbx_description
1 polymer ?
#
loop_
_entity_poly.entity_id
_entity_poly.type
_entity_poly.pdbx_seq_one_letter_code
_entity_poly.pdbx_strand_id
1 'polypeptide(L)'
;MPGSNGWKVKGTERLFNLALDYLVKDPEKRIRSLLSIGKALAVAPNHKEVIANFETRLDAVPSTNDYLRRLLTQVHPNYRKGFLMNLIVKASLWGIPKQAAMTEELGVKVPYTILIDPTEACNLRCVGCWAGKYQVHTLPYETFDRILKEAQELGIHFIVLSGGEPFAYKNLLRAAEEHPDIAFMAYTNGTLIDEEIADRLVATGNLSPVISLEGWREETDARRGAGVYDKVMTTMDLLRERGVLFGCSITATRHNVATLFADEFIDHMIAKGAMYAWSFHYVPVGREPNMDLMITPEQRSWLVDRVAAIRDEKSFPLIDFWNDGEMTGGCIAGGRMYFHITADGQVEPCAFAHFSMENIKDKSLVEVLGSPLFKAYRKHQLDDNMLLPCPIIDRPEKLRQIVLESGAKPSYPDAAGLLDGELADALDHHSQAWRKVCGPIWARRKARKQSEVCAG
;
A
#
# COMPACT_ATOMS: atom_id res chain seq x y z
N MET A 1 -25.26 -15.94 -4.68
CA MET A 1 -25.70 -16.55 -3.39
C MET A 1 -24.84 -16.03 -2.23
N PRO A 2 -25.15 -14.88 -1.62
CA PRO A 2 -24.44 -14.36 -0.46
C PRO A 2 -25.25 -14.68 0.82
N GLY A 3 -24.87 -15.74 1.54
CA GLY A 3 -25.52 -16.12 2.80
C GLY A 3 -25.10 -17.49 3.36
N SER A 4 -24.62 -18.40 2.52
CA SER A 4 -24.37 -19.80 2.91
C SER A 4 -22.99 -20.09 3.52
N ASN A 5 -22.08 -19.11 3.57
CA ASN A 5 -20.69 -19.31 4.01
C ASN A 5 -20.32 -18.63 5.35
N GLY A 6 -21.25 -17.94 6.04
CA GLY A 6 -20.94 -17.22 7.28
C GLY A 6 -20.35 -18.12 8.39
N TRP A 7 -20.80 -19.38 8.47
CA TRP A 7 -20.23 -20.36 9.40
C TRP A 7 -18.81 -20.79 9.01
N LYS A 8 -18.49 -20.84 7.70
CA LYS A 8 -17.14 -21.17 7.21
C LYS A 8 -16.16 -20.05 7.54
N VAL A 9 -16.58 -18.79 7.37
CA VAL A 9 -15.76 -17.63 7.76
C VAL A 9 -15.42 -17.68 9.25
N LYS A 10 -16.43 -17.82 10.12
CA LYS A 10 -16.22 -17.96 11.57
C LYS A 10 -15.39 -19.19 11.94
N GLY A 11 -15.52 -20.29 11.21
CA GLY A 11 -14.70 -21.49 11.38
C GLY A 11 -13.22 -21.23 11.05
N THR A 12 -12.95 -20.57 9.93
CA THR A 12 -11.60 -20.18 9.50
C THR A 12 -10.97 -19.19 10.48
N GLU A 13 -11.73 -18.21 10.98
CA GLU A 13 -11.25 -17.27 12.01
C GLU A 13 -10.84 -18.00 13.29
N ARG A 14 -11.65 -18.94 13.78
CA ARG A 14 -11.29 -19.76 14.94
C ARG A 14 -10.04 -20.58 14.70
N LEU A 15 -9.91 -21.20 13.53
CA LEU A 15 -8.74 -21.99 13.15
C LEU A 15 -7.48 -21.12 13.07
N PHE A 16 -7.59 -19.92 12.49
CA PHE A 16 -6.49 -18.96 12.43
C PHE A 16 -6.05 -18.50 13.82
N ASN A 17 -7.00 -18.18 14.71
CA ASN A 17 -6.68 -17.84 16.10
C ASN A 17 -5.99 -19.00 16.85
N LEU A 18 -6.47 -20.23 16.68
CA LEU A 18 -5.83 -21.43 17.24
C LEU A 18 -4.42 -21.63 16.68
N ALA A 19 -4.22 -21.41 15.38
CA ALA A 19 -2.91 -21.50 14.75
C ALA A 19 -1.95 -20.44 15.28
N LEU A 20 -2.40 -19.19 15.43
CA LEU A 20 -1.61 -18.12 16.06
C LEU A 20 -1.25 -18.46 17.52
N ASP A 21 -2.22 -18.83 18.34
CA ASP A 21 -1.99 -19.18 19.75
C ASP A 21 -1.08 -20.41 19.89
N TYR A 22 -1.12 -21.33 18.92
CA TYR A 22 -0.16 -22.43 18.82
C TYR A 22 1.23 -21.89 18.49
N LEU A 23 1.39 -21.12 17.40
CA LEU A 23 2.68 -20.58 16.92
C LEU A 23 3.42 -19.77 17.98
N VAL A 24 2.72 -18.91 18.72
CA VAL A 24 3.33 -18.00 19.71
C VAL A 24 4.13 -18.71 20.79
N LYS A 25 3.78 -19.95 21.12
CA LYS A 25 4.46 -20.72 22.17
C LYS A 25 5.88 -21.17 21.78
N ASP A 26 6.12 -21.40 20.49
CA ASP A 26 7.42 -21.82 19.94
C ASP A 26 7.39 -21.64 18.40
N PRO A 27 7.58 -20.41 17.89
CA PRO A 27 7.36 -20.10 16.48
C PRO A 27 8.14 -20.98 15.51
N GLU A 28 9.43 -21.22 15.80
CA GLU A 28 10.34 -21.94 14.92
C GLU A 28 9.97 -23.43 14.78
N LYS A 29 9.66 -24.10 15.88
CA LYS A 29 9.29 -25.51 15.84
C LYS A 29 7.85 -25.70 15.34
N ARG A 30 6.94 -24.81 15.75
CA ARG A 30 5.51 -24.98 15.50
C ARG A 30 5.09 -24.59 14.10
N ILE A 31 5.79 -23.65 13.45
CA ILE A 31 5.54 -23.34 12.03
C ILE A 31 5.76 -24.59 11.17
N ARG A 32 6.82 -25.36 11.42
CA ARG A 32 7.09 -26.63 10.71
C ARG A 32 6.00 -27.66 10.91
N SER A 33 5.48 -27.76 12.13
CA SER A 33 4.36 -28.66 12.44
C SER A 33 3.08 -28.24 11.69
N LEU A 34 2.77 -26.94 11.64
CA LEU A 34 1.62 -26.44 10.89
C LEU A 34 1.77 -26.63 9.38
N LEU A 35 2.96 -26.43 8.82
CA LEU A 35 3.22 -26.68 7.40
C LEU A 35 3.07 -28.17 7.05
N SER A 36 3.56 -29.07 7.91
CA SER A 36 3.38 -30.51 7.76
C SER A 36 1.91 -30.92 7.76
N ILE A 37 1.12 -30.40 8.71
CA ILE A 37 -0.33 -30.59 8.76
C ILE A 37 -0.99 -30.04 7.49
N GLY A 38 -0.62 -28.83 7.07
CA GLY A 38 -1.11 -28.20 5.85
C GLY A 38 -0.86 -29.05 4.61
N LYS A 39 0.35 -29.61 4.45
CA LYS A 39 0.69 -30.53 3.35
C LYS A 39 -0.15 -31.80 3.36
N ALA A 40 -0.39 -32.37 4.54
CA ALA A 40 -1.20 -33.57 4.69
C ALA A 40 -2.68 -33.34 4.34
N LEU A 41 -3.20 -32.13 4.64
CA LEU A 41 -4.59 -31.75 4.36
C LEU A 41 -4.79 -31.16 2.96
N ALA A 42 -3.74 -30.68 2.30
CA ALA A 42 -3.83 -30.06 0.98
C ALA A 42 -4.21 -31.11 -0.08
N VAL A 43 -5.44 -30.99 -0.61
CA VAL A 43 -5.95 -31.87 -1.68
C VAL A 43 -5.55 -31.35 -3.06
N ALA A 44 -5.52 -30.02 -3.24
CA ALA A 44 -5.23 -29.39 -4.53
C ALA A 44 -3.71 -29.23 -4.76
N PRO A 45 -3.19 -29.55 -5.97
CA PRO A 45 -1.75 -29.45 -6.27
C PRO A 45 -1.15 -28.06 -6.02
N ASN A 46 -1.87 -27.01 -6.39
CA ASN A 46 -1.46 -25.62 -6.19
C ASN A 46 -1.29 -25.25 -4.70
N HIS A 47 -2.09 -25.83 -3.79
CA HIS A 47 -1.94 -25.59 -2.35
C HIS A 47 -0.68 -26.26 -1.80
N LYS A 48 -0.33 -27.45 -2.30
CA LYS A 48 0.93 -28.12 -1.92
C LYS A 48 2.14 -27.32 -2.39
N GLU A 49 2.07 -26.76 -3.60
CA GLU A 49 3.12 -25.92 -4.16
C GLU A 49 3.32 -24.63 -3.35
N VAL A 50 2.23 -23.92 -2.98
CA VAL A 50 2.31 -22.73 -2.12
C VAL A 50 2.97 -23.05 -0.77
N ILE A 51 2.58 -24.15 -0.13
CA ILE A 51 3.17 -24.56 1.14
C ILE A 51 4.64 -24.93 0.97
N ALA A 52 5.00 -25.65 -0.10
CA ALA A 52 6.38 -26.00 -0.41
C ALA A 52 7.25 -24.76 -0.67
N ASN A 53 6.76 -23.80 -1.46
CA ASN A 53 7.47 -22.56 -1.75
C ASN A 53 7.72 -21.73 -0.48
N PHE A 54 6.72 -21.66 0.41
CA PHE A 54 6.89 -20.99 1.69
C PHE A 54 7.89 -21.69 2.59
N GLU A 55 7.87 -23.02 2.65
CA GLU A 55 8.87 -23.79 3.41
C GLU A 55 10.28 -23.60 2.87
N THR A 56 10.46 -23.69 1.54
CA THR A 56 11.74 -23.39 0.89
C THR A 56 12.23 -22.00 1.25
N ARG A 57 11.35 -20.99 1.28
CA ARG A 57 11.70 -19.64 1.71
C ARG A 57 12.12 -19.58 3.18
N LEU A 58 11.40 -20.27 4.07
CA LEU A 58 11.78 -20.36 5.49
C LEU A 58 13.15 -21.01 5.69
N ASP A 59 13.52 -21.97 4.86
CA ASP A 59 14.83 -22.64 4.91
C ASP A 59 15.95 -21.79 4.30
N ALA A 60 15.69 -21.17 3.14
CA ALA A 60 16.71 -20.45 2.38
C ALA A 60 16.96 -19.02 2.87
N VAL A 61 16.00 -18.41 3.56
CA VAL A 61 16.00 -16.97 3.86
C VAL A 61 15.85 -16.75 5.38
N PRO A 62 16.97 -16.69 6.15
CA PRO A 62 16.94 -16.59 7.61
C PRO A 62 16.12 -15.41 8.15
N SER A 63 16.12 -14.28 7.44
CA SER A 63 15.35 -13.09 7.76
C SER A 63 13.84 -13.33 7.82
N THR A 64 13.33 -14.35 7.10
CA THR A 64 11.91 -14.75 7.14
C THR A 64 11.55 -15.33 8.51
N ASN A 65 12.41 -16.16 9.10
CA ASN A 65 12.17 -16.72 10.44
C ASN A 65 12.23 -15.63 11.51
N ASP A 66 13.22 -14.73 11.43
CA ASP A 66 13.32 -13.61 12.36
C ASP A 66 12.10 -12.68 12.29
N TYR A 67 11.62 -12.40 11.07
CA TYR A 67 10.40 -11.62 10.87
C TYR A 67 9.18 -12.28 11.53
N LEU A 68 8.97 -13.58 11.31
CA LEU A 68 7.86 -14.32 11.93
C LEU A 68 7.96 -14.32 13.45
N ARG A 69 9.17 -14.52 13.99
CA ARG A 69 9.43 -14.47 15.43
C ARG A 69 9.04 -13.11 16.00
N ARG A 70 9.52 -12.01 15.40
CA ARG A 70 9.17 -10.64 15.80
C ARG A 70 7.66 -10.40 15.72
N LEU A 71 7.02 -10.77 14.61
CA LEU A 71 5.57 -10.64 14.41
C LEU A 71 4.77 -11.37 15.51
N LEU A 72 5.22 -12.54 15.94
CA LEU A 72 4.50 -13.35 16.94
C LEU A 72 4.80 -12.96 18.39
N THR A 73 5.96 -12.34 18.65
CA THR A 73 6.43 -12.06 20.02
C THR A 73 6.38 -10.58 20.40
N GLN A 74 6.52 -9.66 19.44
CA GLN A 74 6.57 -8.22 19.69
C GLN A 74 5.25 -7.52 19.36
N VAL A 75 4.43 -8.08 18.47
CA VAL A 75 3.13 -7.48 18.12
C VAL A 75 2.06 -7.91 19.12
N HIS A 76 1.26 -6.96 19.57
CA HIS A 76 0.20 -7.17 20.55
C HIS A 76 -0.85 -8.19 20.04
N PRO A 77 -1.41 -9.05 20.90
CA PRO A 77 -2.43 -10.04 20.49
C PRO A 77 -3.62 -9.43 19.74
N ASN A 78 -4.07 -8.22 20.11
CA ASN A 78 -5.17 -7.55 19.42
C ASN A 78 -4.83 -7.25 17.95
N TYR A 79 -3.59 -6.92 17.62
CA TYR A 79 -3.16 -6.72 16.23
C TYR A 79 -3.05 -8.04 15.45
N ARG A 80 -2.62 -9.11 16.11
CA ARG A 80 -2.57 -10.44 15.49
C ARG A 80 -3.97 -10.99 15.23
N LYS A 81 -4.92 -10.76 16.14
CA LYS A 81 -6.31 -11.26 16.05
C LYS A 81 -7.27 -10.27 15.36
N GLY A 82 -6.88 -9.01 15.22
CA GLY A 82 -7.60 -7.96 14.50
C GLY A 82 -6.98 -7.73 13.12
N PHE A 83 -5.95 -6.88 13.03
CA PHE A 83 -5.35 -6.48 11.75
C PHE A 83 -4.89 -7.66 10.88
N LEU A 84 -4.06 -8.59 11.40
CA LEU A 84 -3.56 -9.73 10.61
C LEU A 84 -4.68 -10.69 10.20
N MET A 85 -5.66 -10.93 11.09
CA MET A 85 -6.86 -11.71 10.78
C MET A 85 -7.63 -11.07 9.62
N ASN A 86 -7.90 -9.78 9.72
CA ASN A 86 -8.67 -9.06 8.72
C ASN A 86 -7.93 -9.03 7.38
N LEU A 87 -6.61 -8.84 7.38
CA LEU A 87 -5.82 -8.81 6.14
C LEU A 87 -5.71 -10.19 5.49
N ILE A 88 -5.32 -11.23 6.25
CA ILE A 88 -5.03 -12.57 5.70
C ILE A 88 -6.32 -13.34 5.43
N VAL A 89 -7.26 -13.34 6.39
CA VAL A 89 -8.48 -14.16 6.30
C VAL A 89 -9.59 -13.40 5.59
N LYS A 90 -9.96 -12.21 6.07
CA LYS A 90 -11.12 -11.50 5.51
C LYS A 90 -10.83 -10.87 4.16
N ALA A 91 -9.74 -10.11 4.01
CA ALA A 91 -9.42 -9.41 2.77
C ALA A 91 -8.85 -10.33 1.70
N SER A 92 -7.89 -11.20 2.03
CA SER A 92 -7.27 -12.09 1.04
C SER A 92 -8.07 -13.38 0.83
N LEU A 93 -8.17 -14.25 1.85
CA LEU A 93 -8.73 -15.60 1.65
C LEU A 93 -10.22 -15.60 1.27
N TRP A 94 -11.03 -14.75 1.89
CA TRP A 94 -12.47 -14.65 1.60
C TRP A 94 -12.84 -13.47 0.69
N GLY A 95 -12.14 -12.34 0.82
CA GLY A 95 -12.41 -11.12 0.08
C GLY A 95 -12.13 -11.28 -1.40
N ILE A 96 -10.97 -11.81 -1.80
CA ILE A 96 -10.61 -11.97 -3.22
C ILE A 96 -11.65 -12.83 -3.99
N PRO A 97 -12.06 -14.03 -3.52
CA PRO A 97 -13.11 -14.78 -4.19
C PRO A 97 -14.45 -14.04 -4.25
N LYS A 98 -14.82 -13.31 -3.19
CA LYS A 98 -16.04 -12.51 -3.16
C LYS A 98 -15.98 -11.36 -4.17
N GLN A 99 -14.87 -10.63 -4.22
CA GLN A 99 -14.62 -9.56 -5.20
C GLN A 99 -14.70 -10.09 -6.64
N ALA A 100 -14.18 -11.30 -6.91
CA ALA A 100 -14.29 -11.94 -8.22
C ALA A 100 -15.75 -12.27 -8.58
N ALA A 101 -16.51 -12.86 -7.66
CA ALA A 101 -17.93 -13.13 -7.85
C ALA A 101 -18.75 -11.85 -8.07
N MET A 102 -18.50 -10.80 -7.27
CA MET A 102 -19.13 -9.49 -7.43
C MET A 102 -18.73 -8.82 -8.75
N THR A 103 -17.50 -9.03 -9.22
CA THR A 103 -17.04 -8.52 -10.52
C THR A 103 -17.85 -9.13 -11.67
N GLU A 104 -18.10 -10.43 -11.61
CA GLU A 104 -18.92 -11.14 -12.60
C GLU A 104 -20.40 -10.71 -12.52
N GLU A 105 -20.95 -10.64 -11.30
CA GLU A 105 -22.36 -10.30 -11.06
C GLU A 105 -22.71 -8.86 -11.47
N LEU A 106 -21.84 -7.90 -11.14
CA LEU A 106 -22.10 -6.47 -11.34
C LEU A 106 -21.56 -5.93 -12.68
N GLY A 107 -20.73 -6.71 -13.38
CA GLY A 107 -20.08 -6.28 -14.62
C GLY A 107 -19.06 -5.14 -14.43
N VAL A 108 -18.60 -4.90 -13.20
CA VAL A 108 -17.59 -3.89 -12.86
C VAL A 108 -16.45 -4.53 -12.09
N LYS A 109 -15.21 -4.08 -12.31
CA LYS A 109 -14.06 -4.63 -11.58
C LYS A 109 -14.10 -4.17 -10.12
N VAL A 110 -14.19 -5.12 -9.19
CA VAL A 110 -14.08 -4.85 -7.75
C VAL A 110 -12.59 -4.91 -7.33
N PRO A 111 -12.04 -3.85 -6.70
CA PRO A 111 -10.64 -3.79 -6.29
C PRO A 111 -10.38 -4.55 -4.98
N TYR A 112 -9.10 -4.70 -4.63
CA TYR A 112 -8.67 -5.31 -3.37
C TYR A 112 -8.76 -4.34 -2.18
N THR A 113 -8.49 -3.05 -2.43
CA THR A 113 -8.47 -1.99 -1.41
C THR A 113 -8.95 -0.66 -1.99
N ILE A 114 -9.28 0.27 -1.12
CA ILE A 114 -9.59 1.67 -1.45
C ILE A 114 -8.62 2.54 -0.66
N LEU A 115 -8.07 3.58 -1.28
CA LEU A 115 -7.40 4.68 -0.58
C LEU A 115 -8.42 5.79 -0.33
N ILE A 116 -8.57 6.21 0.92
CA ILE A 116 -9.52 7.26 1.30
C ILE A 116 -8.78 8.34 2.08
N ASP A 117 -8.99 9.59 1.68
CA ASP A 117 -8.57 10.77 2.42
C ASP A 117 -9.79 11.28 3.22
N PRO A 118 -9.99 10.87 4.49
CA PRO A 118 -11.15 11.29 5.27
C PRO A 118 -11.14 12.79 5.58
N THR A 119 -9.96 13.41 5.58
CA THR A 119 -9.77 14.85 5.74
C THR A 119 -8.62 15.33 4.86
N GLU A 120 -8.69 16.58 4.45
CA GLU A 120 -7.60 17.30 3.80
C GLU A 120 -6.74 18.07 4.80
N ALA A 121 -7.15 18.14 6.08
CA ALA A 121 -6.45 18.88 7.12
C ALA A 121 -5.13 18.21 7.48
N CYS A 122 -4.04 18.98 7.49
CA CYS A 122 -2.71 18.51 7.93
C CYS A 122 -2.08 19.54 8.86
N ASN A 123 -1.44 19.05 9.92
CA ASN A 123 -0.68 19.89 10.86
C ASN A 123 0.74 20.23 10.36
N LEU A 124 1.17 19.67 9.22
CA LEU A 124 2.45 19.97 8.57
C LEU A 124 2.25 20.61 7.19
N ARG A 125 3.33 21.18 6.64
CA ARG A 125 3.37 21.80 5.31
C ARG A 125 4.60 21.37 4.52
N CYS A 126 4.75 20.07 4.30
CA CYS A 126 5.94 19.49 3.70
C CYS A 126 6.27 20.05 2.30
N VAL A 127 7.56 20.15 1.98
CA VAL A 127 8.06 20.47 0.63
C VAL A 127 7.76 19.30 -0.32
N GLY A 128 7.28 19.60 -1.53
CA GLY A 128 6.95 18.58 -2.54
C GLY A 128 5.84 17.62 -2.08
N CYS A 129 4.83 18.12 -1.36
CA CYS A 129 3.68 17.33 -0.95
C CYS A 129 2.69 17.21 -2.12
N TRP A 130 2.37 15.98 -2.53
CA TRP A 130 1.38 15.72 -3.60
C TRP A 130 -0.01 16.28 -3.26
N ALA A 131 -0.36 16.31 -1.97
CA ALA A 131 -1.59 16.86 -1.41
C ALA A 131 -1.47 18.32 -0.92
N GLY A 132 -0.35 19.01 -1.17
CA GLY A 132 -0.01 20.27 -0.49
C GLY A 132 -0.85 21.52 -0.82
N LYS A 133 -1.85 21.43 -1.70
CA LYS A 133 -2.79 22.50 -2.09
C LYS A 133 -4.25 22.14 -1.77
N TYR A 134 -4.47 21.12 -0.95
CA TYR A 134 -5.79 20.82 -0.40
C TYR A 134 -6.45 22.03 0.28
N GLN A 135 -7.78 22.08 0.20
CA GLN A 135 -8.63 23.19 0.64
C GLN A 135 -9.30 22.91 2.00
N VAL A 136 -8.84 21.87 2.70
CA VAL A 136 -9.24 21.49 4.08
C VAL A 136 -10.68 20.94 4.16
N HIS A 137 -11.15 20.29 3.09
CA HIS A 137 -12.40 19.51 3.16
C HIS A 137 -12.29 18.33 4.15
N THR A 138 -13.43 17.84 4.62
CA THR A 138 -13.51 16.66 5.49
C THR A 138 -14.77 15.89 5.16
N LEU A 139 -14.67 14.57 5.01
CA LEU A 139 -15.82 13.72 4.77
C LEU A 139 -16.72 13.69 6.02
N PRO A 140 -18.03 13.94 5.86
CA PRO A 140 -19.01 13.63 6.90
C PRO A 140 -18.85 12.16 7.31
N TYR A 141 -19.02 11.86 8.60
CA TYR A 141 -18.84 10.50 9.09
C TYR A 141 -19.82 9.54 8.43
N GLU A 142 -21.04 10.00 8.16
CA GLU A 142 -22.10 9.25 7.52
C GLU A 142 -21.71 8.82 6.09
N THR A 143 -21.00 9.69 5.36
CA THR A 143 -20.45 9.34 4.05
C THR A 143 -19.32 8.34 4.18
N PHE A 144 -18.40 8.55 5.14
CA PHE A 144 -17.27 7.64 5.35
C PHE A 144 -17.73 6.23 5.78
N ASP A 145 -18.61 6.13 6.78
CA ASP A 145 -19.24 4.89 7.24
C ASP A 145 -20.00 4.17 6.10
N ARG A 146 -20.75 4.91 5.28
CA ARG A 146 -21.41 4.33 4.10
C ARG A 146 -20.40 3.69 3.14
N ILE A 147 -19.30 4.38 2.82
CA ILE A 147 -18.25 3.85 1.95
C ILE A 147 -17.67 2.56 2.54
N LEU A 148 -17.41 2.52 3.85
CA LEU A 148 -16.87 1.33 4.52
C LEU A 148 -17.86 0.15 4.48
N LYS A 149 -19.15 0.39 4.70
CA LYS A 149 -20.20 -0.65 4.60
C LYS A 149 -20.31 -1.21 3.18
N GLU A 150 -20.42 -0.34 2.18
CA GLU A 150 -20.46 -0.73 0.77
C GLU A 150 -19.18 -1.50 0.38
N ALA A 151 -18.02 -1.12 0.90
CA ALA A 151 -16.76 -1.84 0.66
C ALA A 151 -16.81 -3.28 1.21
N GLN A 152 -17.29 -3.48 2.44
CA GLN A 152 -17.45 -4.81 3.04
C GLN A 152 -18.47 -5.66 2.28
N GLU A 153 -19.56 -5.06 1.80
CA GLU A 153 -20.55 -5.71 0.93
C GLU A 153 -19.93 -6.24 -0.36
N LEU A 154 -18.96 -5.52 -0.92
CA LEU A 154 -18.20 -5.94 -2.10
C LEU A 154 -17.05 -6.92 -1.78
N GLY A 155 -16.77 -7.18 -0.49
CA GLY A 155 -15.68 -8.05 -0.05
C GLY A 155 -14.34 -7.34 0.09
N ILE A 156 -14.33 -6.01 0.17
CA ILE A 156 -13.16 -5.19 0.44
C ILE A 156 -13.03 -5.03 1.95
N HIS A 157 -12.02 -5.68 2.53
CA HIS A 157 -11.75 -5.66 3.97
C HIS A 157 -10.39 -5.04 4.31
N PHE A 158 -9.70 -4.47 3.32
CA PHE A 158 -8.50 -3.69 3.50
C PHE A 158 -8.77 -2.27 3.00
N ILE A 159 -8.57 -1.28 3.86
CA ILE A 159 -8.76 0.14 3.55
C ILE A 159 -7.49 0.88 3.91
N VAL A 160 -7.01 1.68 2.98
CA VAL A 160 -5.86 2.55 3.18
C VAL A 160 -6.37 3.97 3.41
N LEU A 161 -5.80 4.64 4.38
CA LEU A 161 -6.14 5.99 4.78
C LEU A 161 -4.94 6.90 4.57
N SER A 162 -5.22 8.10 4.09
CA SER A 162 -4.25 9.16 3.81
C SER A 162 -4.96 10.50 4.07
N GLY A 163 -4.58 11.57 3.39
CA GLY A 163 -5.34 12.82 3.34
C GLY A 163 -4.96 13.74 4.47
N GLY A 164 -4.45 14.91 4.09
CA GLY A 164 -3.69 15.76 5.00
C GLY A 164 -2.90 14.93 6.02
N GLU A 165 -3.38 14.89 7.26
CA GLU A 165 -3.01 13.93 8.29
C GLU A 165 -4.25 13.12 8.75
N PRO A 166 -4.32 11.78 8.55
CA PRO A 166 -5.47 10.98 8.97
C PRO A 166 -5.81 11.14 10.46
N PHE A 167 -4.81 11.25 11.33
CA PHE A 167 -5.04 11.41 12.77
C PHE A 167 -5.61 12.79 13.15
N ALA A 168 -5.69 13.75 12.22
CA ALA A 168 -6.47 14.97 12.39
C ALA A 168 -7.98 14.74 12.17
N TYR A 169 -8.39 13.61 11.59
CA TYR A 169 -9.80 13.27 11.42
C TYR A 169 -10.40 12.74 12.72
N LYS A 170 -11.29 13.54 13.33
CA LYS A 170 -11.91 13.24 14.64
C LYS A 170 -12.59 11.87 14.76
N ASN A 171 -13.04 11.29 13.65
CA ASN A 171 -13.74 9.99 13.66
C ASN A 171 -12.86 8.82 13.19
N LEU A 172 -11.54 9.00 13.05
CA LEU A 172 -10.65 7.93 12.58
C LEU A 172 -10.74 6.68 13.47
N LEU A 173 -10.52 6.86 14.77
CA LEU A 173 -10.56 5.75 15.73
C LEU A 173 -11.97 5.21 15.92
N ARG A 174 -13.01 6.06 15.82
CA ARG A 174 -14.40 5.63 15.80
C ARG A 174 -14.69 4.66 14.65
N ALA A 175 -14.18 4.94 13.45
CA ALA A 175 -14.34 4.04 12.31
C ALA A 175 -13.62 2.70 12.53
N ALA A 176 -12.43 2.72 13.12
CA ALA A 176 -11.71 1.50 13.48
C ALA A 176 -12.51 0.64 14.50
N GLU A 177 -13.15 1.28 15.48
CA GLU A 177 -14.00 0.65 16.50
C GLU A 177 -15.31 0.09 15.94
N GLU A 178 -16.00 0.85 15.08
CA GLU A 178 -17.30 0.47 14.49
C GLU A 178 -17.16 -0.55 13.35
N HIS A 179 -15.98 -0.65 12.71
CA HIS A 179 -15.69 -1.62 11.65
C HIS A 179 -14.53 -2.56 12.01
N PRO A 180 -14.68 -3.43 13.04
CA PRO A 180 -13.61 -4.31 13.51
C PRO A 180 -13.20 -5.38 12.50
N ASP A 181 -13.98 -5.58 11.44
CA ASP A 181 -13.77 -6.53 10.35
C ASP A 181 -12.99 -5.95 9.16
N ILE A 182 -12.52 -4.71 9.27
CA ILE A 182 -11.66 -4.05 8.29
C ILE A 182 -10.25 -3.94 8.87
N ALA A 183 -9.24 -4.26 8.07
CA ALA A 183 -7.86 -3.86 8.33
C ALA A 183 -7.65 -2.46 7.75
N PHE A 184 -7.40 -1.48 8.61
CA PHE A 184 -7.08 -0.12 8.22
C PHE A 184 -5.58 0.12 8.23
N MET A 185 -5.03 0.72 7.19
CA MET A 185 -3.64 1.19 7.16
C MET A 185 -3.62 2.69 6.94
N ALA A 186 -2.99 3.47 7.82
CA ALA A 186 -3.00 4.94 7.72
C ALA A 186 -1.60 5.50 7.48
N TYR A 187 -1.38 6.15 6.33
CA TYR A 187 -0.18 6.97 6.10
C TYR A 187 -0.25 8.22 6.97
N THR A 188 0.65 8.34 7.93
CA THR A 188 0.65 9.43 8.92
C THR A 188 2.04 10.05 9.02
N ASN A 189 2.09 11.34 9.33
CA ASN A 189 3.33 12.01 9.72
C ASN A 189 3.76 11.64 11.16
N GLY A 190 2.92 10.92 11.91
CA GLY A 190 3.22 10.38 13.24
C GLY A 190 3.20 11.40 14.38
N THR A 191 3.11 12.70 14.10
CA THR A 191 3.30 13.76 15.12
C THR A 191 2.07 14.02 15.98
N LEU A 192 0.91 13.45 15.62
CA LEU A 192 -0.34 13.55 16.39
C LEU A 192 -0.64 12.28 17.21
N ILE A 193 0.24 11.27 17.18
CA ILE A 193 0.07 10.05 17.96
C ILE A 193 0.74 10.27 19.32
N ASP A 194 -0.08 10.43 20.35
CA ASP A 194 0.34 10.47 21.75
C ASP A 194 0.05 9.13 22.45
N GLU A 195 0.23 9.10 23.78
CA GLU A 195 -0.01 7.90 24.59
C GLU A 195 -1.48 7.44 24.54
N GLU A 196 -2.44 8.37 24.57
CA GLU A 196 -3.87 8.04 24.53
C GLU A 196 -4.24 7.40 23.19
N ILE A 197 -3.79 7.99 22.08
CA ILE A 197 -4.01 7.44 20.76
C ILE A 197 -3.31 6.09 20.61
N ALA A 198 -2.09 5.93 21.12
CA ALA A 198 -1.37 4.66 21.07
C ALA A 198 -2.08 3.55 21.87
N ASP A 199 -2.65 3.86 23.03
CA ASP A 199 -3.46 2.91 23.82
C ASP A 199 -4.75 2.52 23.08
N ARG A 200 -5.42 3.49 22.45
CA ARG A 200 -6.62 3.22 21.64
C ARG A 200 -6.30 2.38 20.40
N LEU A 201 -5.15 2.59 19.76
CA LEU A 201 -4.68 1.75 18.66
C LEU A 201 -4.52 0.27 19.09
N VAL A 202 -3.97 0.03 20.30
CA VAL A 202 -3.93 -1.32 20.89
C VAL A 202 -5.33 -1.89 21.12
N ALA A 203 -6.24 -1.07 21.66
CA ALA A 203 -7.60 -1.49 21.97
C ALA A 203 -8.38 -1.92 20.71
N THR A 204 -8.28 -1.15 19.63
CA THR A 204 -8.94 -1.48 18.36
C THR A 204 -8.25 -2.63 17.63
N GLY A 205 -6.91 -2.64 17.60
CA GLY A 205 -6.10 -3.72 17.04
C GLY A 205 -6.24 -3.93 15.53
N ASN A 206 -6.95 -3.07 14.82
CA ASN A 206 -7.22 -3.21 13.38
C ASN A 206 -6.77 -2.00 12.54
N LEU A 207 -6.10 -1.01 13.14
CA LEU A 207 -5.56 0.18 12.46
C LEU A 207 -4.04 0.21 12.58
N SER A 208 -3.31 0.00 11.48
CA SER A 208 -1.85 -0.01 11.42
C SER A 208 -1.32 1.34 10.91
N PRO A 209 -0.62 2.14 11.74
CA PRO A 209 0.03 3.36 11.28
C PRO A 209 1.20 3.06 10.32
N VAL A 210 1.41 3.91 9.33
CA VAL A 210 2.58 3.89 8.45
C VAL A 210 3.26 5.24 8.54
N ILE A 211 4.31 5.31 9.35
CA ILE A 211 4.93 6.56 9.79
C ILE A 211 5.84 7.10 8.70
N SER A 212 5.64 8.35 8.32
CA SER A 212 6.32 8.94 7.17
C SER A 212 7.63 9.62 7.54
N LEU A 213 8.72 9.33 6.82
CA LEU A 213 10.05 9.92 7.03
C LEU A 213 10.91 9.95 5.75
N GLU A 214 11.93 10.81 5.73
CA GLU A 214 12.76 11.08 4.53
C GLU A 214 14.23 10.65 4.68
N GLY A 215 14.63 10.14 5.84
CA GLY A 215 16.00 9.80 6.14
C GLY A 215 16.30 10.08 7.60
N TRP A 216 17.53 10.50 7.88
CA TRP A 216 17.90 10.94 9.21
C TRP A 216 17.27 12.30 9.51
N ARG A 217 17.71 12.91 10.62
CA ARG A 217 17.16 14.17 11.12
C ARG A 217 17.20 15.28 10.09
N GLU A 218 18.34 15.49 9.44
CA GLU A 218 18.52 16.59 8.49
C GLU A 218 17.57 16.45 7.31
N GLU A 219 17.46 15.26 6.70
CA GLU A 219 16.58 15.05 5.55
C GLU A 219 15.09 15.15 5.92
N THR A 220 14.72 14.57 7.07
CA THR A 220 13.34 14.59 7.55
C THR A 220 12.89 16.01 7.91
N ASP A 221 13.70 16.72 8.70
CA ASP A 221 13.35 18.08 9.14
C ASP A 221 13.40 19.08 7.98
N ALA A 222 14.31 18.92 7.01
CA ALA A 222 14.39 19.78 5.83
C ALA A 222 13.10 19.71 4.99
N ARG A 223 12.47 18.54 4.89
CA ARG A 223 11.23 18.38 4.12
C ARG A 223 9.98 18.67 4.96
N ARG A 224 9.94 18.21 6.21
CA ARG A 224 8.71 18.18 7.03
C ARG A 224 8.61 19.30 8.06
N GLY A 225 9.72 19.99 8.35
CA GLY A 225 9.82 21.03 9.36
C GLY A 225 10.68 20.60 10.55
N ALA A 226 11.30 21.59 11.20
CA ALA A 226 12.23 21.37 12.31
C ALA A 226 11.59 20.59 13.48
N GLY A 227 12.33 19.60 13.99
CA GLY A 227 11.94 18.78 15.14
C GLY A 227 10.91 17.68 14.82
N VAL A 228 10.54 17.47 13.56
CA VAL A 228 9.63 16.39 13.16
C VAL A 228 10.30 15.03 13.35
N TYR A 229 11.59 14.91 13.06
CA TYR A 229 12.32 13.66 13.25
C TYR A 229 12.23 13.14 14.70
N ASP A 230 12.46 13.99 15.71
CA ASP A 230 12.38 13.56 17.12
C ASP A 230 10.98 13.12 17.52
N LYS A 231 9.96 13.83 17.04
CA LYS A 231 8.56 13.45 17.29
C LYS A 231 8.26 12.09 16.69
N VAL A 232 8.68 11.86 15.44
CA VAL A 232 8.52 10.57 14.77
C VAL A 232 9.25 9.45 15.52
N MET A 233 10.50 9.68 15.96
CA MET A 233 11.24 8.71 16.74
C MET A 233 10.55 8.38 18.06
N THR A 234 10.00 9.38 18.74
CA THR A 234 9.23 9.21 19.99
C THR A 234 7.96 8.39 19.73
N THR A 235 7.19 8.73 18.68
CA THR A 235 6.01 7.98 18.28
C THR A 235 6.33 6.52 17.98
N MET A 236 7.40 6.23 17.25
CA MET A 236 7.81 4.86 16.97
C MET A 236 8.15 4.08 18.24
N ASP A 237 8.83 4.70 19.23
CA ASP A 237 9.08 4.05 20.52
C ASP A 237 7.77 3.75 21.26
N LEU A 238 6.84 4.71 21.33
CA LEU A 238 5.52 4.54 21.97
C LEU A 238 4.74 3.37 21.35
N LEU A 239 4.72 3.28 20.03
CA LEU A 239 4.03 2.21 19.30
C LEU A 239 4.72 0.86 19.52
N ARG A 240 6.06 0.82 19.49
CA ARG A 240 6.84 -0.40 19.75
C ARG A 240 6.62 -0.94 21.16
N GLU A 241 6.67 -0.08 22.17
CA GLU A 241 6.50 -0.46 23.60
C GLU A 241 5.13 -1.09 23.88
N ARG A 242 4.11 -0.64 23.14
CA ARG A 242 2.74 -1.15 23.21
C ARG A 242 2.48 -2.36 22.30
N GLY A 243 3.46 -2.74 21.47
CA GLY A 243 3.30 -3.79 20.48
C GLY A 243 2.29 -3.45 19.38
N VAL A 244 2.08 -2.16 19.08
CA VAL A 244 1.27 -1.76 17.92
C VAL A 244 1.96 -2.24 16.65
N LEU A 245 1.21 -2.85 15.73
CA LEU A 245 1.73 -3.14 14.40
C LEU A 245 1.77 -1.82 13.62
N PHE A 246 2.97 -1.41 13.19
CA PHE A 246 3.16 -0.24 12.35
C PHE A 246 4.29 -0.44 11.35
N GLY A 247 4.33 0.39 10.32
CA GLY A 247 5.38 0.41 9.32
C GLY A 247 5.94 1.81 9.06
N CYS A 248 6.85 1.90 8.09
CA CYS A 248 7.41 3.16 7.61
C CYS A 248 6.89 3.49 6.20
N SER A 249 6.69 4.78 5.92
CA SER A 249 6.45 5.30 4.56
C SER A 249 7.61 6.21 4.20
N ILE A 250 8.39 5.81 3.21
CA ILE A 250 9.58 6.53 2.80
C ILE A 250 9.38 7.07 1.39
N THR A 251 9.59 8.36 1.20
CA THR A 251 9.56 8.97 -0.13
C THR A 251 10.98 9.16 -0.65
N ALA A 252 11.36 8.30 -1.60
CA ALA A 252 12.61 8.35 -2.32
C ALA A 252 12.64 9.55 -3.27
N THR A 253 13.63 10.40 -3.07
CA THR A 253 13.99 11.52 -3.93
C THR A 253 15.42 11.32 -4.42
N ARG A 254 15.83 12.11 -5.42
CA ARG A 254 17.22 12.14 -5.90
C ARG A 254 18.26 12.27 -4.79
N HIS A 255 17.91 13.00 -3.73
CA HIS A 255 18.86 13.42 -2.69
C HIS A 255 18.94 12.48 -1.48
N ASN A 256 17.93 11.64 -1.25
CA ASN A 256 17.88 10.77 -0.06
C ASN A 256 17.77 9.27 -0.39
N VAL A 257 17.65 8.89 -1.67
CA VAL A 257 17.46 7.48 -2.06
C VAL A 257 18.60 6.57 -1.61
N ALA A 258 19.85 7.05 -1.54
CA ALA A 258 20.95 6.26 -1.00
C ALA A 258 20.79 6.03 0.51
N THR A 259 20.46 7.08 1.27
CA THR A 259 20.24 7.03 2.72
C THR A 259 19.07 6.11 3.09
N LEU A 260 17.93 6.26 2.42
CA LEU A 260 16.69 5.55 2.72
C LEU A 260 16.78 4.02 2.54
N PHE A 261 17.72 3.55 1.71
CA PHE A 261 17.89 2.14 1.38
C PHE A 261 19.26 1.62 1.84
N ALA A 262 20.02 2.39 2.61
CA ALA A 262 21.22 1.94 3.29
C ALA A 262 20.86 0.93 4.38
N ASP A 263 21.75 -0.04 4.64
CA ASP A 263 21.51 -1.07 5.65
C ASP A 263 21.29 -0.47 7.04
N GLU A 264 22.08 0.54 7.41
CA GLU A 264 22.03 1.18 8.72
C GLU A 264 20.70 1.87 8.97
N PHE A 265 20.13 2.48 7.95
CA PHE A 265 18.83 3.14 8.06
C PHE A 265 17.69 2.12 8.19
N ILE A 266 17.70 1.07 7.37
CA ILE A 266 16.71 -0.01 7.45
C ILE A 266 16.80 -0.72 8.81
N ASP A 267 18.00 -1.03 9.28
CA ASP A 267 18.24 -1.65 10.58
C ASP A 267 17.78 -0.75 11.72
N HIS A 268 17.97 0.57 11.59
CA HIS A 268 17.43 1.53 12.56
C HIS A 268 15.91 1.50 12.60
N MET A 269 15.22 1.48 11.45
CA MET A 269 13.75 1.39 11.40
C MET A 269 13.23 0.10 12.05
N ILE A 270 13.89 -1.03 11.77
CA ILE A 270 13.62 -2.31 12.40
C ILE A 270 13.78 -2.23 13.92
N ALA A 271 14.88 -1.65 14.42
CA ALA A 271 15.15 -1.49 15.84
C ALA A 271 14.15 -0.57 16.54
N LYS A 272 13.64 0.44 15.83
CA LYS A 272 12.54 1.31 16.28
C LYS A 272 11.19 0.61 16.31
N GLY A 273 11.08 -0.62 15.83
CA GLY A 273 9.89 -1.46 15.93
C GLY A 273 9.07 -1.55 14.65
N ALA A 274 9.49 -0.91 13.55
CA ALA A 274 8.77 -1.00 12.29
C ALA A 274 8.76 -2.45 11.78
N MET A 275 7.58 -2.90 11.37
CA MET A 275 7.36 -4.27 10.87
C MET A 275 7.36 -4.35 9.36
N TYR A 276 7.13 -3.25 8.64
CA TYR A 276 7.16 -3.21 7.18
C TYR A 276 7.46 -1.79 6.69
N ALA A 277 7.79 -1.63 5.42
CA ALA A 277 7.92 -0.32 4.78
C ALA A 277 7.22 -0.24 3.43
N TRP A 278 6.72 0.94 3.11
CA TRP A 278 6.32 1.35 1.78
C TRP A 278 7.30 2.42 1.26
N SER A 279 7.94 2.12 0.15
CA SER A 279 8.73 3.06 -0.64
C SER A 279 7.87 3.68 -1.74
N PHE A 280 7.90 5.00 -1.79
CA PHE A 280 7.33 5.79 -2.87
C PHE A 280 8.43 6.59 -3.56
N HIS A 281 8.47 6.59 -4.89
CA HIS A 281 9.28 7.54 -5.64
C HIS A 281 8.57 8.88 -5.64
N TYR A 282 9.33 9.97 -5.50
CA TYR A 282 8.77 11.29 -5.69
C TYR A 282 8.19 11.43 -7.10
N VAL A 283 6.92 11.82 -7.17
CA VAL A 283 6.24 12.20 -8.41
C VAL A 283 6.00 13.72 -8.36
N PRO A 284 6.33 14.46 -9.43
CA PRO A 284 6.23 15.92 -9.47
C PRO A 284 4.78 16.36 -9.67
N VAL A 285 3.95 16.14 -8.64
CA VAL A 285 2.55 16.57 -8.56
C VAL A 285 2.33 17.28 -7.25
N GLY A 286 1.25 18.07 -7.17
CA GLY A 286 0.87 18.73 -5.92
C GLY A 286 1.47 20.11 -5.74
N ARG A 287 1.99 20.37 -4.54
CA ARG A 287 2.62 21.65 -4.21
C ARG A 287 3.99 21.74 -4.88
N GLU A 288 4.15 22.77 -5.72
CA GLU A 288 5.41 23.14 -6.37
C GLU A 288 6.11 21.92 -7.00
N PRO A 289 5.51 21.31 -8.05
CA PRO A 289 6.13 20.22 -8.80
C PRO A 289 7.59 20.52 -9.14
N ASN A 290 8.48 19.57 -8.84
CA ASN A 290 9.91 19.77 -8.99
C ASN A 290 10.59 18.51 -9.53
N MET A 291 11.01 18.56 -10.80
CA MET A 291 11.68 17.45 -11.47
C MET A 291 13.04 17.09 -10.86
N ASP A 292 13.69 18.00 -10.12
CA ASP A 292 14.98 17.73 -9.48
C ASP A 292 14.89 16.78 -8.30
N LEU A 293 13.72 16.68 -7.67
CA LEU A 293 13.47 15.73 -6.60
C LEU A 293 13.23 14.31 -7.13
N MET A 294 12.89 14.13 -8.41
CA MET A 294 12.72 12.80 -8.98
C MET A 294 14.04 12.03 -9.00
N ILE A 295 13.99 10.78 -8.55
CA ILE A 295 15.11 9.85 -8.66
C ILE A 295 15.54 9.72 -10.13
N THR A 296 16.83 9.56 -10.39
CA THR A 296 17.31 9.36 -11.77
C THR A 296 16.98 7.94 -12.27
N PRO A 297 16.97 7.70 -13.59
CA PRO A 297 16.89 6.35 -14.17
C PRO A 297 17.90 5.36 -13.55
N GLU A 298 19.12 5.79 -13.30
CA GLU A 298 20.18 4.97 -12.71
C GLU A 298 19.90 4.65 -11.24
N GLN A 299 19.43 5.64 -10.47
CA GLN A 299 19.00 5.41 -9.08
C GLN A 299 17.81 4.44 -9.02
N ARG A 300 16.83 4.58 -9.92
CA ARG A 300 15.72 3.63 -10.01
C ARG A 300 16.18 2.23 -10.41
N SER A 301 17.13 2.13 -11.35
CA SER A 301 17.75 0.86 -11.71
C SER A 301 18.44 0.20 -10.52
N TRP A 302 19.13 0.97 -9.68
CA TRP A 302 19.74 0.44 -8.46
C TRP A 302 18.68 -0.08 -7.47
N LEU A 303 17.57 0.66 -7.30
CA LEU A 303 16.46 0.23 -6.44
C LEU A 303 15.83 -1.09 -6.87
N VAL A 304 15.79 -1.39 -8.18
CA VAL A 304 15.24 -2.63 -8.71
C VAL A 304 15.91 -3.88 -8.10
N ASP A 305 17.22 -3.80 -7.84
CA ASP A 305 17.99 -4.89 -7.22
C ASP A 305 18.09 -4.71 -5.70
N ARG A 306 18.27 -3.46 -5.22
CA ARG A 306 18.41 -3.18 -3.78
C ARG A 306 17.16 -3.55 -2.99
N VAL A 307 15.97 -3.28 -3.52
CA VAL A 307 14.70 -3.66 -2.87
C VAL A 307 14.58 -5.18 -2.71
N ALA A 308 15.02 -5.94 -3.71
CA ALA A 308 15.04 -7.40 -3.64
C ALA A 308 16.04 -7.89 -2.57
N ALA A 309 17.25 -7.32 -2.55
CA ALA A 309 18.26 -7.64 -1.53
C ALA A 309 17.75 -7.37 -0.10
N ILE A 310 17.12 -6.22 0.15
CA ILE A 310 16.54 -5.91 1.47
C ILE A 310 15.51 -6.97 1.90
N ARG A 311 14.65 -7.45 0.99
CA ARG A 311 13.63 -8.47 1.30
C ARG A 311 14.20 -9.84 1.65
N ASP A 312 15.39 -10.14 1.15
CA ASP A 312 16.03 -11.42 1.38
C ASP A 312 16.99 -11.33 2.58
N GLU A 313 17.65 -10.20 2.77
CA GLU A 313 18.67 -10.01 3.82
C GLU A 313 18.08 -9.51 5.15
N LYS A 314 17.02 -8.70 5.11
CA LYS A 314 16.47 -8.01 6.29
C LYS A 314 15.10 -8.59 6.66
N SER A 315 14.81 -8.67 7.96
CA SER A 315 13.50 -9.11 8.49
C SER A 315 12.45 -8.00 8.36
N PHE A 316 12.32 -7.43 7.16
CA PHE A 316 11.59 -6.21 6.92
C PHE A 316 10.99 -6.19 5.51
N PRO A 317 9.71 -6.60 5.37
CA PRO A 317 9.00 -6.47 4.11
C PRO A 317 8.96 -5.01 3.66
N LEU A 318 9.78 -4.68 2.67
CA LEU A 318 9.79 -3.39 2.00
C LEU A 318 9.04 -3.54 0.67
N ILE A 319 7.98 -2.77 0.46
CA ILE A 319 7.22 -2.71 -0.79
C ILE A 319 7.64 -1.45 -1.55
N ASP A 320 7.97 -1.57 -2.83
CA ASP A 320 8.30 -0.43 -3.71
C ASP A 320 7.21 -0.22 -4.75
N PHE A 321 6.54 0.93 -4.66
CA PHE A 321 5.30 1.18 -5.40
C PHE A 321 5.47 1.17 -6.93
N TRP A 322 6.68 1.44 -7.45
CA TRP A 322 6.95 1.55 -8.89
C TRP A 322 7.79 0.40 -9.47
N ASN A 323 8.67 -0.22 -8.68
CA ASN A 323 9.51 -1.32 -9.14
C ASN A 323 8.85 -2.69 -8.95
N ASP A 324 7.79 -2.80 -8.14
CA ASP A 324 7.08 -4.06 -7.90
C ASP A 324 5.98 -4.38 -8.92
N GLY A 325 5.98 -3.74 -10.09
CA GLY A 325 5.01 -4.05 -11.15
C GLY A 325 5.00 -5.54 -11.52
N GLU A 326 6.12 -6.24 -11.40
CA GLU A 326 6.19 -7.69 -11.63
C GLU A 326 5.43 -8.51 -10.58
N MET A 327 5.38 -8.06 -9.34
CA MET A 327 4.65 -8.71 -8.25
C MET A 327 3.14 -8.42 -8.32
N THR A 328 2.77 -7.25 -8.84
CA THR A 328 1.37 -6.80 -8.90
C THR A 328 0.71 -7.00 -10.28
N GLY A 329 1.47 -7.44 -11.28
CA GLY A 329 1.02 -7.52 -12.67
C GLY A 329 0.77 -6.14 -13.31
N GLY A 330 1.66 -5.18 -13.07
CA GLY A 330 1.63 -3.82 -13.61
C GLY A 330 0.96 -2.78 -12.70
N CYS A 331 0.54 -1.65 -13.27
CA CYS A 331 -0.15 -0.57 -12.54
C CYS A 331 -1.34 -1.09 -11.75
N ILE A 332 -1.48 -0.74 -10.48
CA ILE A 332 -2.57 -1.24 -9.62
C ILE A 332 -3.83 -0.34 -9.61
N ALA A 333 -3.72 0.83 -10.25
CA ALA A 333 -4.69 1.92 -10.27
C ALA A 333 -5.99 1.63 -11.05
N GLY A 334 -6.89 2.62 -11.08
CA GLY A 334 -8.10 2.61 -11.93
C GLY A 334 -9.10 1.53 -11.55
N GLY A 335 -9.16 1.21 -10.24
CA GLY A 335 -10.02 0.15 -9.72
C GLY A 335 -9.58 -1.25 -10.12
N ARG A 336 -8.36 -1.46 -10.64
CA ARG A 336 -7.85 -2.82 -10.91
C ARG A 336 -7.57 -3.56 -9.61
N MET A 337 -6.83 -2.93 -8.71
CA MET A 337 -6.61 -3.39 -7.33
C MET A 337 -6.82 -2.30 -6.30
N TYR A 338 -6.71 -1.02 -6.69
CA TYR A 338 -7.15 0.12 -5.85
C TYR A 338 -7.61 1.32 -6.68
N PHE A 339 -8.20 2.29 -5.98
CA PHE A 339 -8.46 3.65 -6.44
C PHE A 339 -8.49 4.60 -5.23
N HIS A 340 -8.59 5.90 -5.47
CA HIS A 340 -8.51 6.96 -4.47
C HIS A 340 -9.83 7.74 -4.33
N ILE A 341 -10.23 8.05 -3.11
CA ILE A 341 -11.36 8.93 -2.78
C ILE A 341 -10.83 10.10 -1.93
N THR A 342 -11.00 11.32 -2.42
CA THR A 342 -10.57 12.55 -1.71
C THR A 342 -11.60 13.01 -0.66
N ALA A 343 -11.22 13.94 0.23
CA ALA A 343 -12.13 14.39 1.29
C ALA A 343 -13.31 15.25 0.78
N ASP A 344 -13.15 15.89 -0.38
CA ASP A 344 -14.22 16.57 -1.10
C ASP A 344 -15.10 15.59 -1.91
N GLY A 345 -14.69 14.33 -2.00
CA GLY A 345 -15.46 13.20 -2.55
C GLY A 345 -15.12 12.85 -4.00
N GLN A 346 -14.12 13.49 -4.62
CA GLN A 346 -13.67 13.10 -5.95
C GLN A 346 -13.17 11.67 -5.94
N VAL A 347 -13.47 10.94 -7.01
CA VAL A 347 -13.01 9.57 -7.22
C VAL A 347 -11.92 9.57 -8.26
N GLU A 348 -10.69 9.31 -7.83
CA GLU A 348 -9.48 9.34 -8.62
C GLU A 348 -8.94 7.91 -8.85
N PRO A 349 -8.28 7.64 -9.99
CA PRO A 349 -7.74 6.32 -10.27
C PRO A 349 -6.53 5.98 -9.41
N CYS A 350 -5.81 6.99 -8.92
CA CYS A 350 -4.56 6.90 -8.16
C CYS A 350 -4.35 8.20 -7.38
N ALA A 351 -3.74 8.13 -6.19
CA ALA A 351 -3.44 9.31 -5.36
C ALA A 351 -2.61 10.38 -6.09
N PHE A 352 -1.81 9.97 -7.08
CA PHE A 352 -0.94 10.88 -7.84
C PHE A 352 -1.56 11.34 -9.18
N ALA A 353 -2.67 10.74 -9.60
CA ALA A 353 -3.34 11.05 -10.86
C ALA A 353 -4.65 11.78 -10.59
N HIS A 354 -4.54 13.08 -10.30
CA HIS A 354 -5.66 13.93 -9.91
C HIS A 354 -6.62 14.29 -11.05
N PHE A 355 -7.31 13.26 -11.53
CA PHE A 355 -8.38 13.37 -12.51
C PHE A 355 -9.58 12.60 -12.00
N SER A 356 -10.76 13.22 -12.11
CA SER A 356 -12.00 12.61 -11.71
C SER A 356 -13.13 12.88 -12.72
N MET A 357 -14.17 12.08 -12.59
CA MET A 357 -15.45 12.22 -13.28
C MET A 357 -16.64 12.07 -12.33
N GLU A 358 -16.38 11.60 -11.11
CA GLU A 358 -17.39 11.09 -10.21
C GLU A 358 -17.16 11.66 -8.82
N ASN A 359 -18.24 11.96 -8.11
CA ASN A 359 -18.18 12.26 -6.69
C ASN A 359 -18.89 11.16 -5.90
N ILE A 360 -18.19 10.57 -4.94
CA ILE A 360 -18.74 9.48 -4.11
C ILE A 360 -19.91 9.95 -3.24
N LYS A 361 -20.06 11.26 -2.99
CA LYS A 361 -21.18 11.80 -2.20
C LYS A 361 -22.52 11.60 -2.91
N ASP A 362 -22.51 11.55 -4.24
CA ASP A 362 -23.70 11.46 -5.08
C ASP A 362 -23.97 10.05 -5.61
N LYS A 363 -23.03 9.11 -5.40
CA LYS A 363 -23.03 7.77 -6.00
C LYS A 363 -22.64 6.68 -5.00
N SER A 364 -23.08 5.46 -5.28
CA SER A 364 -22.58 4.26 -4.60
C SER A 364 -21.18 3.86 -5.12
N LEU A 365 -20.47 3.03 -4.35
CA LEU A 365 -19.19 2.45 -4.74
C LEU A 365 -19.28 1.68 -6.06
N VAL A 366 -20.37 0.93 -6.28
CA VAL A 366 -20.57 0.16 -7.52
C VAL A 366 -20.68 1.08 -8.73
N GLU A 367 -21.41 2.19 -8.60
CA GLU A 367 -21.57 3.16 -9.68
C GLU A 367 -20.23 3.81 -10.06
N VAL A 368 -19.42 4.22 -9.06
CA VAL A 368 -18.12 4.86 -9.35
C VAL A 368 -17.10 3.85 -9.91
N LEU A 369 -17.15 2.58 -9.51
CA LEU A 369 -16.33 1.51 -10.11
C LEU A 369 -16.65 1.27 -11.60
N GLY A 370 -17.87 1.60 -12.01
CA GLY A 370 -18.34 1.59 -13.40
C GLY A 370 -17.89 2.78 -14.25
N SER A 371 -17.18 3.76 -13.66
CA SER A 371 -16.79 5.02 -14.31
C SER A 371 -16.04 4.80 -15.64
N PRO A 372 -16.29 5.62 -16.67
CA PRO A 372 -15.50 5.64 -17.91
C PRO A 372 -14.00 5.79 -17.66
N LEU A 373 -13.61 6.57 -16.66
CA LEU A 373 -12.20 6.75 -16.28
C LEU A 373 -11.53 5.42 -15.89
N PHE A 374 -12.18 4.62 -15.06
CA PHE A 374 -11.62 3.36 -14.61
C PHE A 374 -11.59 2.31 -15.73
N LYS A 375 -12.58 2.33 -16.62
CA LYS A 375 -12.58 1.50 -17.83
C LYS A 375 -11.39 1.86 -18.75
N ALA A 376 -11.16 3.15 -18.99
CA ALA A 376 -10.03 3.62 -19.79
C ALA A 376 -8.68 3.26 -19.15
N TYR A 377 -8.53 3.40 -17.83
CA TYR A 377 -7.34 2.93 -17.11
C TYR A 377 -7.09 1.44 -17.36
N ARG A 378 -8.09 0.58 -17.11
CA ARG A 378 -7.90 -0.88 -17.27
C ARG A 378 -7.57 -1.29 -18.70
N LYS A 379 -8.04 -0.53 -19.69
CA LYS A 379 -7.75 -0.75 -21.11
C LYS A 379 -6.28 -0.42 -21.47
N HIS A 380 -5.73 0.65 -20.90
CA HIS A 380 -4.44 1.20 -21.35
C HIS A 380 -3.27 0.99 -20.39
N GLN A 381 -3.52 0.80 -19.08
CA GLN A 381 -2.48 0.94 -18.04
C GLN A 381 -1.39 -0.14 -18.01
N LEU A 382 -1.61 -1.29 -18.66
CA LEU A 382 -0.66 -2.40 -18.62
C LEU A 382 0.44 -2.24 -19.68
N ASP A 383 1.63 -2.73 -19.36
CA ASP A 383 2.79 -2.70 -20.22
C ASP A 383 3.47 -4.08 -20.23
N ASP A 384 4.03 -4.46 -21.38
CA ASP A 384 4.80 -5.72 -21.48
C ASP A 384 6.08 -5.68 -20.63
N ASN A 385 6.56 -4.48 -20.30
CA ASN A 385 7.62 -4.26 -19.35
C ASN A 385 7.05 -3.87 -17.97
N MET A 386 7.13 -4.79 -17.01
CA MET A 386 6.59 -4.57 -15.67
C MET A 386 7.41 -3.56 -14.83
N LEU A 387 8.53 -3.06 -15.36
CA LEU A 387 9.26 -1.89 -14.82
C LEU A 387 8.75 -0.55 -15.38
N LEU A 388 7.72 -0.56 -16.24
CA LEU A 388 7.03 0.63 -16.75
C LEU A 388 5.55 0.67 -16.32
N PRO A 389 5.20 0.45 -15.04
CA PRO A 389 3.79 0.36 -14.63
C PRO A 389 3.09 1.72 -14.57
N CYS A 390 3.78 2.85 -14.45
CA CYS A 390 3.12 4.11 -14.13
C CYS A 390 2.72 4.92 -15.37
N PRO A 391 1.43 5.25 -15.55
CA PRO A 391 1.00 6.10 -16.66
C PRO A 391 1.43 7.56 -16.50
N ILE A 392 1.96 7.99 -15.35
CA ILE A 392 2.48 9.36 -15.17
C ILE A 392 3.96 9.43 -15.57
N ILE A 393 4.82 8.64 -14.92
CA ILE A 393 6.28 8.80 -15.04
C ILE A 393 6.94 7.79 -16.00
N ASP A 394 6.27 6.68 -16.32
CA ASP A 394 6.81 5.64 -17.21
C ASP A 394 6.18 5.68 -18.60
N ARG A 395 4.87 5.97 -18.65
CA ARG A 395 4.04 6.00 -19.84
C ARG A 395 3.12 7.24 -19.88
N PRO A 396 3.65 8.48 -19.78
CA PRO A 396 2.86 9.72 -19.82
C PRO A 396 1.89 9.81 -21.01
N GLU A 397 2.26 9.26 -22.17
CA GLU A 397 1.37 9.14 -23.32
C GLU A 397 0.08 8.36 -23.04
N LYS A 398 0.14 7.34 -22.18
CA LYS A 398 -1.02 6.54 -21.79
C LYS A 398 -1.94 7.32 -20.87
N LEU A 399 -1.42 8.12 -19.93
CA LEU A 399 -2.26 9.00 -19.10
C LEU A 399 -3.05 9.97 -19.96
N ARG A 400 -2.39 10.63 -20.91
CA ARG A 400 -3.04 11.58 -21.84
C ARG A 400 -4.16 10.89 -22.64
N GLN A 401 -3.90 9.68 -23.16
CA GLN A 401 -4.91 8.89 -23.85
C GLN A 401 -6.08 8.51 -22.94
N ILE A 402 -5.81 8.11 -21.70
CA ILE A 402 -6.85 7.75 -20.72
C ILE A 402 -7.75 8.95 -20.39
N VAL A 403 -7.15 10.11 -20.13
CA VAL A 403 -7.89 11.35 -19.80
C VAL A 403 -8.72 11.80 -21.00
N LEU A 404 -8.16 11.75 -22.22
CA LEU A 404 -8.88 12.08 -23.44
C LEU A 404 -10.05 11.13 -23.71
N GLU A 405 -9.84 9.81 -23.61
CA GLU A 405 -10.88 8.79 -23.88
C GLU A 405 -12.01 8.84 -22.85
N SER A 406 -11.68 9.08 -21.58
CA SER A 406 -12.68 9.13 -20.51
C SER A 406 -13.42 10.47 -20.44
N GLY A 407 -12.78 11.56 -20.83
CA GLY A 407 -13.27 12.92 -20.61
C GLY A 407 -13.07 13.42 -19.17
N ALA A 408 -12.26 12.73 -18.36
CA ALA A 408 -11.98 13.11 -16.99
C ALA A 408 -11.39 14.52 -16.87
N LYS A 409 -11.70 15.19 -15.76
CA LYS A 409 -11.28 16.57 -15.49
C LYS A 409 -10.31 16.61 -14.31
N PRO A 410 -9.37 17.57 -14.29
CA PRO A 410 -8.55 17.83 -13.12
C PRO A 410 -9.40 17.96 -11.85
N SER A 411 -9.10 17.15 -10.84
CA SER A 411 -9.73 17.22 -9.50
C SER A 411 -8.87 17.99 -8.49
N TYR A 412 -7.69 18.44 -8.90
CA TYR A 412 -6.72 19.12 -8.05
C TYR A 412 -6.04 20.28 -8.82
N PRO A 413 -5.65 21.38 -8.14
CA PRO A 413 -4.95 22.48 -8.79
C PRO A 413 -3.71 22.03 -9.56
N ASP A 414 -3.56 22.51 -10.79
CA ASP A 414 -2.42 22.24 -11.68
C ASP A 414 -2.26 20.80 -12.17
N ALA A 415 -3.21 19.90 -11.88
CA ALA A 415 -3.16 18.53 -12.39
C ALA A 415 -3.19 18.47 -13.93
N ALA A 416 -3.74 19.50 -14.58
CA ALA A 416 -3.70 19.67 -16.03
C ALA A 416 -2.25 19.74 -16.60
N GLY A 417 -1.27 20.19 -15.81
CA GLY A 417 0.14 20.23 -16.22
C GLY A 417 0.77 18.85 -16.46
N LEU A 418 0.08 17.76 -16.11
CA LEU A 418 0.46 16.41 -16.52
C LEU A 418 0.11 16.10 -17.98
N LEU A 419 -0.78 16.89 -18.59
CA LEU A 419 -1.29 16.64 -19.95
C LEU A 419 -0.47 17.38 -20.99
N ASP A 420 -0.12 18.64 -20.73
CA ASP A 420 0.63 19.51 -21.63
C ASP A 420 1.52 20.52 -20.85
N GLY A 421 2.36 21.24 -21.58
CA GLY A 421 3.28 22.24 -21.04
C GLY A 421 4.61 21.68 -20.53
N GLU A 422 5.38 22.53 -19.84
CA GLU A 422 6.77 22.24 -19.46
C GLU A 422 6.91 21.00 -18.57
N LEU A 423 5.98 20.79 -17.63
CA LEU A 423 5.99 19.60 -16.77
C LEU A 423 5.76 18.33 -17.58
N ALA A 424 4.81 18.36 -18.51
CA ALA A 424 4.49 17.23 -19.37
C ALA A 424 5.67 16.87 -20.29
N ASP A 425 6.35 17.87 -20.86
CA ASP A 425 7.56 17.68 -21.67
C ASP A 425 8.72 17.09 -20.85
N ALA A 426 8.90 17.57 -19.61
CA ALA A 426 9.92 17.06 -18.70
C ALA A 426 9.65 15.60 -18.29
N LEU A 427 8.39 15.23 -18.07
CA LEU A 427 7.97 13.85 -17.81
C LEU A 427 8.20 12.94 -19.02
N ASP A 428 7.96 13.42 -20.23
CA ASP A 428 8.27 12.67 -21.46
C ASP A 428 9.77 12.40 -21.58
N HIS A 429 10.61 13.40 -21.29
CA HIS A 429 12.07 13.23 -21.30
C HIS A 429 12.53 12.22 -20.23
N HIS A 430 12.03 12.36 -19.00
CA HIS A 430 12.34 11.44 -17.90
C HIS A 430 11.94 10.00 -18.23
N SER A 431 10.71 9.82 -18.73
CA SER A 431 10.17 8.54 -19.19
C SER A 431 11.05 7.90 -20.28
N GLN A 432 11.45 8.67 -21.29
CA GLN A 432 12.34 8.17 -22.36
C GLN A 432 13.71 7.73 -21.82
N ALA A 433 14.27 8.47 -20.87
CA ALA A 433 15.53 8.11 -20.23
C ALA A 433 15.39 6.80 -19.42
N TRP A 434 14.33 6.67 -18.63
CA TRP A 434 14.05 5.43 -17.88
C TRP A 434 13.87 4.22 -18.80
N ARG A 435 13.11 4.35 -19.89
CA ARG A 435 12.90 3.25 -20.86
C ARG A 435 14.20 2.70 -21.43
N LYS A 436 15.20 3.56 -21.67
CA LYS A 436 16.53 3.14 -22.15
C LYS A 436 17.27 2.29 -21.11
N VAL A 437 17.16 2.65 -19.83
CA VAL A 437 17.82 1.94 -18.73
C VAL A 437 17.09 0.63 -18.39
N CYS A 438 15.76 0.66 -18.28
CA CYS A 438 15.00 -0.51 -17.83
C CYS A 438 14.84 -1.59 -18.91
N GLY A 439 14.91 -1.24 -20.20
CA GLY A 439 14.73 -2.18 -21.31
C GLY A 439 15.67 -3.39 -21.24
N PRO A 440 17.00 -3.20 -21.15
CA PRO A 440 17.95 -4.29 -20.97
C PRO A 440 17.74 -5.10 -19.68
N ILE A 441 17.36 -4.44 -18.58
CA ILE A 441 17.08 -5.11 -17.29
C ILE A 441 15.90 -6.08 -17.46
N TRP A 442 14.81 -5.61 -18.07
CA TRP A 442 13.62 -6.41 -18.29
C TRP A 442 13.87 -7.57 -19.25
N ALA A 443 14.64 -7.35 -20.33
CA ALA A 443 15.01 -8.40 -21.27
C ALA A 443 15.77 -9.54 -20.56
N ARG A 444 16.72 -9.22 -19.67
CA ARG A 444 17.43 -10.22 -18.86
C ARG A 444 16.49 -10.99 -17.92
N ARG A 445 15.57 -10.30 -17.24
CA ARG A 445 14.57 -10.95 -16.36
C ARG A 445 13.68 -11.93 -17.12
N LYS A 446 13.18 -11.55 -18.30
CA LYS A 446 12.37 -12.44 -19.15
C LYS A 446 13.15 -13.68 -19.60
N ALA A 447 14.40 -13.50 -20.02
CA ALA A 447 15.25 -14.61 -20.42
C ALA A 447 15.48 -15.61 -19.26
N ARG A 448 15.73 -15.11 -18.04
CA ARG A 448 15.92 -15.96 -16.85
C ARG A 448 14.68 -16.79 -16.54
N LYS A 449 13.48 -16.17 -16.56
CA LYS A 449 12.22 -16.88 -16.33
C LYS A 449 11.96 -17.96 -17.38
N GLN A 450 12.25 -17.68 -18.66
CA GLN A 450 12.09 -18.68 -19.72
C GLN A 450 13.05 -19.86 -19.52
N SER A 451 14.29 -19.62 -19.11
CA SER A 451 15.24 -20.71 -18.81
C SER A 451 14.82 -21.55 -17.59
N GLU A 452 14.25 -20.93 -16.55
CA GLU A 452 13.73 -21.64 -15.36
C GLU A 452 12.53 -22.53 -15.72
N VAL A 453 11.65 -22.06 -16.61
CA VAL A 453 10.47 -22.83 -17.08
C VAL A 453 10.86 -23.95 -18.05
N CYS A 454 11.92 -23.80 -18.85
CA CYS A 454 12.39 -24.86 -19.76
C CYS A 454 13.24 -25.94 -19.06
N ALA A 455 13.73 -25.67 -17.86
CA ALA A 455 14.60 -26.58 -17.10
C ALA A 455 13.85 -27.41 -16.03
N GLY A 456 12.60 -27.06 -15.70
CA GLY A 456 11.69 -27.80 -14.82
C GLY A 456 10.63 -28.54 -15.62
#